data_AF-A0AAW1TS51-F1
#
_entry.id   AF-A0AAW1TS51-F1
#
_cell.length_a   1.000
_cell.length_b   1.000
_cell.length_c   1.000
_cell.angle_alpha   90.00
_cell.angle_beta   90.00
_cell.angle_gamma   90.00
#
_symmetry.space_group_name_H-M   'P 1'
#
loop_
_entity.id
_entity.type
_entity.pdbx_description
1 polymer ?
#
loop_
_entity_poly.entity_id
_entity_poly.type
_entity_poly.pdbx_seq_one_letter_code
_entity_poly.pdbx_strand_id
1 'polypeptide(L)'
;MDKAREKVFRRKDSVTNINSDCQNISSGGGMGREKGSARPRSRSVYTTNSFVSDDVVSSRDLAKYEGSHHWTCPLPKPITLTKDEIWGDEGYIGGTTVTPHGVISLRLHNRIRVDISLDRAIRIVNMKSGIILALNSSGSTSALIHPNGRVYQYGSRVEILAIESQGNNKYAKMWYKGVSFTSDQCALVYLVDSAGTRTTTDTFSDLSSDFTLGVFYNTFPPGDSPYNLDMPGIPHGTHLVDEAVSILQAANFWVTEDGTDNWILNSVRISQTSDGLVRVGRNSNKFSLRTSPTNGSASVSSPYMHCTGSLGLTRHLFVRRGERRMHYDGATFIVRNAGHSAGFDEKQQLKVY
;
A
#
# COMPACT_ATOMS: atom_id res chain seq x y z
N MET A 1 -8.25 -58.98 18.61
CA MET A 1 -8.73 -58.16 19.74
C MET A 1 -7.83 -56.95 19.85
N ASP A 2 -8.49 -55.80 20.00
CA ASP A 2 -8.05 -54.49 20.49
C ASP A 2 -7.13 -53.54 19.71
N LYS A 3 -7.70 -52.33 19.57
CA LYS A 3 -7.32 -51.13 18.84
C LYS A 3 -6.27 -50.30 19.58
N ALA A 4 -5.38 -49.64 18.85
CA ALA A 4 -4.60 -48.51 19.35
C ALA A 4 -5.29 -47.17 19.02
N ARG A 5 -5.46 -46.33 20.05
CA ARG A 5 -6.11 -45.01 20.04
C ARG A 5 -5.12 -43.88 19.75
N GLU A 6 -5.64 -42.82 19.10
CA GLU A 6 -5.04 -41.50 18.86
C GLU A 6 -4.55 -40.80 20.14
N LYS A 7 -3.50 -39.98 20.01
CA LYS A 7 -3.08 -38.99 21.01
C LYS A 7 -3.33 -37.57 20.49
N VAL A 8 -4.22 -36.86 21.16
CA VAL A 8 -4.45 -35.41 21.07
C VAL A 8 -3.70 -34.74 22.22
N PHE A 9 -2.89 -33.71 21.94
CA PHE A 9 -2.29 -32.85 22.96
C PHE A 9 -2.98 -31.49 23.02
N ARG A 10 -3.55 -31.16 24.18
CA ARG A 10 -4.06 -29.83 24.53
C ARG A 10 -2.95 -28.99 25.19
N ARG A 11 -2.94 -27.68 24.87
CA ARG A 11 -2.14 -26.63 25.52
C ARG A 11 -2.62 -26.37 26.95
N LYS A 12 -1.67 -26.08 27.86
CA LYS A 12 -1.89 -25.52 29.19
C LYS A 12 -1.49 -24.06 29.19
N ASP A 13 -2.40 -23.20 29.63
CA ASP A 13 -2.12 -21.84 30.10
C ASP A 13 -1.57 -21.89 31.53
N SER A 14 -0.71 -20.95 31.90
CA SER A 14 -0.42 -20.64 33.30
C SER A 14 -0.11 -19.15 33.48
N VAL A 15 -1.04 -18.49 34.17
CA VAL A 15 -0.90 -17.19 34.83
C VAL A 15 -0.24 -17.41 36.19
N THR A 16 0.71 -16.57 36.59
CA THR A 16 1.01 -16.29 38.00
C THR A 16 1.53 -14.86 38.20
N ASN A 17 0.81 -14.10 39.02
CA ASN A 17 1.22 -12.87 39.69
C ASN A 17 2.03 -13.21 40.94
N ILE A 18 3.13 -12.50 41.22
CA ILE A 18 3.65 -12.31 42.59
C ILE A 18 4.20 -10.87 42.72
N ASN A 19 3.66 -10.14 43.69
CA ASN A 19 4.17 -8.89 44.28
C ASN A 19 5.36 -9.17 45.21
N SER A 20 6.31 -8.24 45.29
CA SER A 20 7.03 -7.97 46.54
C SER A 20 7.73 -6.60 46.49
N ASP A 21 7.29 -5.71 47.37
CA ASP A 21 7.94 -4.46 47.76
C ASP A 21 9.34 -4.71 48.34
N CYS A 22 10.27 -3.77 48.10
CA CYS A 22 11.42 -3.53 48.98
C CYS A 22 11.81 -2.04 48.94
N GLN A 23 12.03 -1.52 50.15
CA GLN A 23 12.16 -0.12 50.52
C GLN A 23 13.52 0.50 50.20
N ASN A 24 13.48 1.82 50.01
CA ASN A 24 14.61 2.75 50.04
C ASN A 24 15.26 2.82 51.44
N ILE A 25 16.58 3.08 51.49
CA ILE A 25 17.27 4.16 52.25
C ILE A 25 18.79 3.99 52.02
N SER A 26 19.45 5.01 51.49
CA SER A 26 20.79 5.43 51.95
C SER A 26 21.17 6.82 51.43
N SER A 27 21.65 7.60 52.38
CA SER A 27 22.10 9.00 52.38
C SER A 27 23.48 9.26 51.76
N GLY A 28 23.68 10.50 51.26
CA GLY A 28 24.83 11.33 51.68
C GLY A 28 25.96 11.66 50.69
N GLY A 29 25.91 12.87 50.11
CA GLY A 29 27.01 13.87 50.21
C GLY A 29 28.06 13.99 49.08
N GLY A 30 28.22 15.23 48.54
CA GLY A 30 29.56 15.75 48.17
C GLY A 30 29.77 16.47 46.81
N MET A 31 29.34 17.74 46.72
CA MET A 31 29.92 18.92 46.01
C MET A 31 30.67 18.83 44.65
N GLY A 32 30.28 19.72 43.71
CA GLY A 32 31.26 20.55 42.95
C GLY A 32 31.04 20.84 41.46
N ARG A 33 30.32 21.94 41.15
CA ARG A 33 30.42 22.90 40.01
C ARG A 33 30.64 22.41 38.56
N GLU A 34 29.72 22.76 37.64
CA GLU A 34 29.81 23.92 36.73
C GLU A 34 28.55 24.07 35.85
N LYS A 35 28.07 25.31 35.69
CA LYS A 35 26.96 25.71 34.81
C LYS A 35 27.51 26.02 33.42
N GLY A 36 26.93 25.43 32.37
CA GLY A 36 27.20 25.78 30.97
C GLY A 36 26.05 25.40 30.03
N SER A 37 25.22 26.40 29.72
CA SER A 37 24.26 26.53 28.61
C SER A 37 23.72 25.26 27.91
N ALA A 38 22.43 24.97 28.15
CA ALA A 38 21.61 24.06 27.36
C ALA A 38 21.34 24.63 25.95
N ARG A 39 21.58 23.83 24.90
CA ARG A 39 21.00 24.03 23.55
C ARG A 39 19.78 23.11 23.39
N PRO A 40 18.65 23.60 22.88
CA PRO A 40 17.39 22.87 22.93
C PRO A 40 17.35 21.75 21.87
N ARG A 41 17.10 20.51 22.32
CA ARG A 41 16.65 19.42 21.45
C ARG A 41 15.17 19.61 21.17
N SER A 42 14.83 19.97 19.94
CA SER A 42 13.47 19.99 19.41
C SER A 42 12.94 18.55 19.30
N ARG A 43 12.12 18.12 20.27
CA ARG A 43 11.22 16.98 20.13
C ARG A 43 9.81 17.49 19.88
N SER A 44 9.33 17.32 18.65
CA SER A 44 7.91 17.43 18.33
C SER A 44 7.18 16.22 18.91
N VAL A 45 6.35 16.44 19.91
CA VAL A 45 5.40 15.44 20.42
C VAL A 45 4.06 15.74 19.76
N TYR A 46 3.57 14.83 18.92
CA TYR A 46 2.16 14.82 18.54
C TYR A 46 1.40 14.11 19.66
N THR A 47 0.60 14.86 20.42
CA THR A 47 -0.49 14.30 21.22
C THR A 47 -1.81 14.51 20.50
N THR A 48 -2.51 13.40 20.30
CA THR A 48 -3.93 13.29 19.98
C THR A 48 -4.82 13.75 21.14
N ASN A 49 -5.99 14.31 20.80
CA ASN A 49 -7.19 14.58 21.58
C ASN A 49 -7.32 15.94 22.29
N SER A 50 -8.30 16.72 21.82
CA SER A 50 -9.18 17.50 22.70
C SER A 50 -10.56 17.65 22.06
N PHE A 51 -11.55 17.09 22.76
CA PHE A 51 -12.98 17.36 22.59
C PHE A 51 -13.30 18.78 23.09
N VAL A 52 -14.27 19.42 22.42
CA VAL A 52 -15.35 20.30 22.92
C VAL A 52 -14.96 21.48 23.82
N SER A 53 -15.20 22.68 23.30
CA SER A 53 -15.65 23.83 24.09
C SER A 53 -16.53 24.71 23.20
N ASP A 54 -17.82 24.77 23.53
CA ASP A 54 -18.74 25.81 23.09
C ASP A 54 -18.28 27.16 23.68
N ASP A 55 -18.33 28.24 22.89
CA ASP A 55 -19.08 29.43 23.31
C ASP A 55 -19.26 30.46 22.18
N VAL A 56 -20.34 31.19 22.36
CA VAL A 56 -21.12 32.00 21.43
C VAL A 56 -20.50 33.39 21.19
N VAL A 57 -20.95 34.01 20.09
CA VAL A 57 -21.02 35.47 19.78
C VAL A 57 -20.09 35.94 18.65
N SER A 58 -20.66 36.17 17.47
CA SER A 58 -20.85 37.53 16.92
C SER A 58 -21.26 37.47 15.45
N SER A 59 -22.56 37.66 15.22
CA SER A 59 -23.13 37.98 13.91
C SER A 59 -22.61 39.33 13.43
N ARG A 60 -21.81 39.34 12.36
CA ARG A 60 -21.77 40.43 11.36
C ARG A 60 -20.96 39.99 10.13
N ASP A 61 -21.46 40.43 8.99
CA ASP A 61 -20.91 40.35 7.64
C ASP A 61 -21.21 39.08 6.82
N LEU A 62 -22.52 38.95 6.57
CA LEU A 62 -23.08 38.39 5.35
C LEU A 62 -22.59 39.19 4.12
N ALA A 63 -21.58 38.68 3.42
CA ALA A 63 -21.33 39.03 2.02
C ALA A 63 -21.90 37.92 1.13
N LYS A 64 -22.99 38.24 0.40
CA LYS A 64 -23.55 37.39 -0.65
C LYS A 64 -22.49 37.17 -1.73
N TYR A 65 -22.01 35.94 -1.87
CA TYR A 65 -21.30 35.51 -3.07
C TYR A 65 -22.34 34.93 -4.05
N GLU A 66 -22.80 35.76 -4.97
CA GLU A 66 -23.52 35.32 -6.17
C GLU A 66 -22.50 34.70 -7.13
N GLY A 67 -22.57 33.38 -7.26
CA GLY A 67 -21.71 32.60 -8.14
C GLY A 67 -22.17 31.14 -8.16
N SER A 68 -23.47 30.92 -8.34
CA SER A 68 -24.05 29.59 -8.42
C SER A 68 -23.75 28.95 -9.78
N HIS A 69 -22.55 28.38 -9.92
CA HIS A 69 -22.38 27.25 -10.83
C HIS A 69 -23.04 26.04 -10.17
N HIS A 70 -24.28 25.79 -10.58
CA HIS A 70 -25.04 24.60 -10.19
C HIS A 70 -24.33 23.36 -10.75
N TRP A 71 -23.43 22.76 -9.98
CA TRP A 71 -22.94 21.42 -10.27
C TRP A 71 -24.10 20.46 -10.07
N THR A 72 -24.73 20.08 -11.18
CA THR A 72 -25.73 19.03 -11.18
C THR A 72 -25.03 17.71 -10.92
N CYS A 73 -25.41 17.09 -9.81
CA CYS A 73 -24.95 15.79 -9.34
C CYS A 73 -25.17 14.72 -10.42
N PRO A 74 -24.14 14.01 -10.92
CA PRO A 74 -24.38 12.80 -11.66
C PRO A 74 -24.73 11.72 -10.64
N LEU A 75 -26.03 11.46 -10.49
CA LEU A 75 -26.51 10.10 -10.25
C LEU A 75 -25.75 9.14 -11.19
N PRO A 76 -25.50 7.88 -10.82
CA PRO A 76 -25.02 6.87 -11.77
C PRO A 76 -26.04 6.77 -12.92
N LYS A 77 -25.80 7.50 -14.00
CA LYS A 77 -26.54 7.43 -15.27
C LYS A 77 -25.99 6.24 -16.07
N PRO A 78 -26.79 5.69 -16.99
CA PRO A 78 -26.90 4.26 -17.21
C PRO A 78 -25.59 3.62 -17.70
N ILE A 79 -25.42 2.37 -17.27
CA ILE A 79 -24.37 1.43 -17.68
C ILE A 79 -23.97 1.67 -19.13
N THR A 80 -22.75 2.15 -19.34
CA THR A 80 -22.16 2.17 -20.68
C THR A 80 -21.38 0.87 -20.84
N LEU A 81 -21.98 -0.11 -21.51
CA LEU A 81 -21.27 -1.27 -22.03
C LEU A 81 -20.41 -0.79 -23.21
N THR A 82 -19.20 -0.30 -22.93
CA THR A 82 -18.25 0.04 -23.99
C THR A 82 -17.60 -1.24 -24.48
N LYS A 83 -17.92 -1.63 -25.72
CA LYS A 83 -17.35 -2.81 -26.38
C LYS A 83 -15.92 -2.57 -26.89
N ASP A 84 -15.47 -1.32 -26.91
CA ASP A 84 -14.18 -0.93 -27.49
C ASP A 84 -13.33 -0.13 -26.49
N GLU A 85 -12.04 -0.48 -26.38
CA GLU A 85 -10.99 0.26 -25.64
C GLU A 85 -10.59 1.56 -26.38
N ILE A 86 -11.55 2.38 -26.76
CA ILE A 86 -11.27 3.65 -27.44
C ILE A 86 -11.16 4.75 -26.38
N TRP A 87 -9.92 5.18 -26.17
CA TRP A 87 -9.57 6.37 -25.40
C TRP A 87 -10.07 7.62 -26.14
N GLY A 88 -11.30 8.03 -25.86
CA GLY A 88 -11.74 9.38 -26.19
C GLY A 88 -11.06 10.38 -25.27
N ASP A 89 -10.23 11.25 -25.84
CA ASP A 89 -9.59 12.41 -25.20
C ASP A 89 -10.58 13.57 -24.94
N GLU A 90 -11.89 13.31 -25.03
CA GLU A 90 -12.93 14.30 -24.79
C GLU A 90 -13.74 13.95 -23.53
N GLY A 91 -13.50 14.74 -22.48
CA GLY A 91 -14.56 15.24 -21.61
C GLY A 91 -15.39 14.26 -20.77
N TYR A 92 -15.10 12.96 -20.73
CA TYR A 92 -15.83 12.02 -19.86
C TYR A 92 -15.37 12.15 -18.40
N ILE A 93 -15.97 13.13 -17.73
CA ILE A 93 -15.89 13.37 -16.29
C ILE A 93 -16.67 12.26 -15.57
N GLY A 94 -15.96 11.24 -15.09
CA GLY A 94 -16.50 10.26 -14.16
C GLY A 94 -17.42 9.22 -14.82
N GLY A 95 -17.21 7.95 -14.49
CA GLY A 95 -18.09 6.90 -14.98
C GLY A 95 -17.72 5.54 -14.45
N THR A 96 -18.73 4.73 -14.14
CA THR A 96 -18.59 3.30 -13.89
C THR A 96 -18.88 2.55 -15.19
N THR A 97 -17.99 1.63 -15.54
CA THR A 97 -18.11 0.79 -16.74
C THR A 97 -17.86 -0.66 -16.34
N VAL A 98 -18.47 -1.59 -17.08
CA VAL A 98 -18.18 -3.01 -16.95
C VAL A 98 -17.48 -3.45 -18.22
N THR A 99 -16.28 -4.01 -18.10
CA THR A 99 -15.52 -4.51 -19.25
C THR A 99 -16.18 -5.79 -19.79
N PRO A 100 -15.91 -6.17 -21.06
CA PRO A 100 -16.39 -7.44 -21.62
C PRO A 100 -15.95 -8.69 -20.83
N HIS A 101 -14.94 -8.56 -19.97
CA HIS A 101 -14.45 -9.63 -19.12
C HIS A 101 -15.17 -9.71 -17.76
N GLY A 102 -16.09 -8.79 -17.44
CA GLY A 102 -16.75 -8.74 -16.13
C GLY A 102 -15.90 -8.06 -15.06
N VAL A 103 -15.12 -7.05 -15.42
CA VAL A 103 -14.41 -6.17 -14.47
C VAL A 103 -15.15 -4.85 -14.35
N ILE A 104 -15.39 -4.40 -13.12
CA ILE A 104 -16.02 -3.12 -12.83
C ILE A 104 -14.93 -2.05 -12.76
N SER A 105 -14.96 -1.08 -13.67
CA SER A 105 -14.00 0.02 -13.75
C SER A 105 -14.65 1.34 -13.38
N LEU A 106 -14.19 1.95 -12.30
CA LEU A 106 -14.58 3.28 -11.84
C LEU A 106 -13.52 4.31 -12.28
N ARG A 107 -13.90 5.23 -13.17
CA ARG A 107 -13.10 6.39 -13.53
C ARG A 107 -13.40 7.51 -12.55
N LEU A 108 -12.40 7.85 -11.75
CA LEU A 108 -12.41 8.87 -10.73
C LEU A 108 -11.82 10.18 -11.27
N HIS A 109 -12.05 11.29 -10.57
CA HIS A 109 -11.45 12.56 -10.99
C HIS A 109 -9.92 12.53 -10.82
N ASN A 110 -9.22 13.54 -11.33
CA ASN A 110 -7.75 13.64 -11.32
C ASN A 110 -7.02 12.45 -12.00
N ARG A 111 -7.66 11.86 -13.02
CA ARG A 111 -7.12 10.76 -13.85
C ARG A 111 -6.75 9.51 -13.06
N ILE A 112 -7.59 9.15 -12.10
CA ILE A 112 -7.48 7.89 -11.36
C ILE A 112 -8.52 6.91 -11.87
N ARG A 113 -8.14 5.65 -12.05
CA ARG A 113 -9.03 4.55 -12.36
C ARG A 113 -8.90 3.47 -11.30
N VAL A 114 -10.02 2.94 -10.83
CA VAL A 114 -10.07 1.79 -9.93
C VAL A 114 -10.81 0.67 -10.64
N ASP A 115 -10.12 -0.43 -10.88
CA ASP A 115 -10.65 -1.65 -11.46
C ASP A 115 -10.88 -2.68 -10.34
N ILE A 116 -12.09 -3.26 -10.30
CA ILE A 116 -12.53 -4.23 -9.29
C ILE A 116 -13.04 -5.47 -10.04
N SER A 117 -12.51 -6.63 -9.67
CA SER A 117 -13.01 -7.92 -10.15
C SER A 117 -14.14 -8.46 -9.29
N LEU A 118 -14.84 -9.49 -9.79
CA LEU A 118 -15.92 -10.16 -9.05
C LEU A 118 -15.43 -10.85 -7.77
N ASP A 119 -14.20 -11.38 -7.78
CA ASP A 119 -13.54 -11.94 -6.61
C ASP A 119 -12.90 -10.86 -5.69
N ARG A 120 -13.16 -9.58 -5.96
CA ARG A 120 -12.72 -8.42 -5.15
C ARG A 120 -11.23 -8.15 -5.21
N ALA A 121 -10.52 -8.63 -6.23
CA ALA A 121 -9.21 -8.09 -6.58
C ALA A 121 -9.35 -6.61 -6.97
N ILE A 122 -8.32 -5.84 -6.70
CA ILE A 122 -8.32 -4.38 -6.86
C ILE A 122 -7.08 -3.98 -7.63
N ARG A 123 -7.24 -3.15 -8.66
CA ARG A 123 -6.15 -2.47 -9.35
C ARG A 123 -6.47 -0.98 -9.43
N ILE A 124 -5.51 -0.14 -9.06
CA ILE A 124 -5.63 1.31 -9.08
C ILE A 124 -4.58 1.85 -10.04
N VAL A 125 -5.01 2.66 -11.01
CA VAL A 125 -4.14 3.34 -11.97
C VAL A 125 -4.26 4.83 -11.73
N ASN A 126 -3.21 5.46 -11.23
CA ASN A 126 -3.09 6.91 -11.15
C ASN A 126 -2.24 7.38 -12.33
N MET A 127 -2.92 7.79 -13.40
CA MET A 127 -2.27 8.15 -14.66
C MET A 127 -1.53 9.48 -14.57
N LYS A 128 -1.92 10.37 -13.64
CA LYS A 128 -1.26 11.66 -13.48
C LYS A 128 0.17 11.51 -13.00
N SER A 129 0.44 10.57 -12.09
CA SER A 129 1.76 10.34 -11.50
C SER A 129 2.43 9.04 -11.95
N GLY A 130 1.82 8.28 -12.86
CA GLY A 130 2.36 7.00 -13.35
C GLY A 130 2.47 5.94 -12.26
N ILE A 131 1.50 5.90 -11.34
CA ILE A 131 1.47 4.96 -10.21
C ILE A 131 0.42 3.89 -10.47
N ILE A 132 0.78 2.64 -10.27
CA ILE A 132 -0.15 1.50 -10.36
C ILE A 132 -0.05 0.67 -9.09
N LEU A 133 -1.20 0.36 -8.49
CA LEU A 133 -1.31 -0.51 -7.31
C LEU A 133 -2.17 -1.70 -7.67
N ALA A 134 -1.83 -2.89 -7.20
CA ALA A 134 -2.69 -4.05 -7.34
C ALA A 134 -2.67 -4.95 -6.10
N LEU A 135 -3.81 -5.59 -5.85
CA LEU A 135 -4.03 -6.54 -4.78
C LEU A 135 -4.96 -7.64 -5.28
N ASN A 136 -4.54 -8.90 -5.20
CA ASN A 136 -5.39 -10.03 -5.58
C ASN A 136 -6.53 -10.24 -4.57
N SER A 137 -7.53 -11.04 -4.92
CA SER A 137 -8.74 -11.30 -4.12
C SER A 137 -8.49 -11.78 -2.69
N SER A 138 -7.50 -12.67 -2.47
CA SER A 138 -7.12 -13.13 -1.13
C SER A 138 -6.24 -12.12 -0.37
N GLY A 139 -5.64 -11.17 -1.08
CA GLY A 139 -4.62 -10.26 -0.58
C GLY A 139 -3.27 -10.93 -0.29
N SER A 140 -3.05 -12.15 -0.79
CA SER A 140 -1.80 -12.90 -0.67
C SER A 140 -0.73 -12.48 -1.67
N THR A 141 -1.10 -11.71 -2.70
CA THR A 141 -0.17 -11.11 -3.66
C THR A 141 -0.52 -9.65 -3.88
N SER A 142 0.49 -8.80 -3.94
CA SER A 142 0.32 -7.36 -4.11
C SER A 142 1.45 -6.74 -4.91
N ALA A 143 1.15 -5.63 -5.58
CA ALA A 143 2.10 -4.95 -6.44
C ALA A 143 1.98 -3.43 -6.29
N LEU A 144 3.13 -2.76 -6.43
CA LEU A 144 3.24 -1.32 -6.56
C LEU A 144 4.23 -1.01 -7.69
N ILE A 145 3.79 -0.21 -8.65
CA ILE A 145 4.63 0.47 -9.63
C ILE A 145 4.56 1.95 -9.30
N HIS A 146 5.71 2.55 -9.08
CA HIS A 146 5.88 3.95 -8.72
C HIS A 146 7.14 4.50 -9.42
N PRO A 147 7.24 5.80 -9.73
CA PRO A 147 8.44 6.31 -10.41
C PRO A 147 9.75 6.09 -9.65
N ASN A 148 9.71 6.10 -8.31
CA ASN A 148 10.88 5.75 -7.48
C ASN A 148 11.21 4.24 -7.43
N GLY A 149 10.33 3.38 -7.91
CA GLY A 149 10.56 1.95 -7.90
C GLY A 149 9.32 1.06 -7.93
N ARG A 150 9.58 -0.24 -7.96
CA ARG A 150 8.61 -1.29 -8.15
C ARG A 150 8.72 -2.30 -7.02
N VAL A 151 7.58 -2.79 -6.55
CA VAL A 151 7.51 -3.76 -5.46
C VAL A 151 6.51 -4.83 -5.83
N TYR A 152 6.96 -6.08 -5.80
CA TYR A 152 6.13 -7.24 -6.08
C TYR A 152 6.19 -8.21 -4.90
N GLN A 153 5.06 -8.41 -4.25
CA GLN A 153 4.91 -9.38 -3.19
C GLN A 153 4.11 -10.58 -3.69
N TYR A 154 4.69 -11.76 -3.54
CA TYR A 154 4.05 -13.02 -3.88
C TYR A 154 4.42 -14.10 -2.85
N GLY A 155 3.38 -14.74 -2.29
CA GLY A 155 3.55 -15.71 -1.22
C GLY A 155 4.45 -15.19 -0.09
N SER A 156 5.54 -15.91 0.16
CA SER A 156 6.51 -15.57 1.21
C SER A 156 7.71 -14.74 0.73
N ARG A 157 7.63 -14.08 -0.44
CA ARG A 157 8.70 -13.26 -1.00
C ARG A 157 8.22 -11.83 -1.31
N VAL A 158 9.14 -10.87 -1.24
CA VAL A 158 8.94 -9.50 -1.73
C VAL A 158 10.16 -9.12 -2.55
N GLU A 159 9.95 -8.78 -3.81
CA GLU A 159 10.97 -8.28 -4.72
C GLU A 159 10.78 -6.79 -4.95
N ILE A 160 11.90 -6.08 -5.00
CA ILE A 160 11.97 -4.64 -4.92
C ILE A 160 13.01 -4.17 -5.93
N LEU A 161 12.61 -3.23 -6.76
CA LEU A 161 13.46 -2.46 -7.64
C LEU A 161 13.32 -0.99 -7.25
N ALA A 162 14.37 -0.38 -6.71
CA ALA A 162 14.45 1.05 -6.53
C ALA A 162 15.11 1.68 -7.76
N ILE A 163 14.39 2.62 -8.38
CA ILE A 163 14.80 3.26 -9.62
C ILE A 163 15.62 4.50 -9.28
N GLU A 164 16.85 4.55 -9.76
CA GLU A 164 17.74 5.67 -9.57
C GLU A 164 17.79 6.54 -10.84
N SER A 165 17.66 7.86 -10.69
CA SER A 165 17.65 8.79 -11.83
C SER A 165 18.93 8.76 -12.68
N GLN A 166 20.04 8.31 -12.11
CA GLN A 166 21.35 8.19 -12.77
C GLN A 166 21.61 6.81 -13.40
N GLY A 167 20.64 5.89 -13.35
CA GLY A 167 20.70 4.59 -14.04
C GLY A 167 21.37 3.45 -13.27
N ASN A 168 21.73 3.64 -11.99
CA ASN A 168 22.25 2.57 -11.14
C ASN A 168 21.13 2.01 -10.26
N ASN A 169 20.22 1.20 -10.80
CA ASN A 169 19.08 0.74 -10.03
C ASN A 169 19.52 -0.19 -8.90
N LYS A 170 18.74 -0.20 -7.81
CA LYS A 170 19.00 -1.02 -6.63
C LYS A 170 17.93 -2.09 -6.49
N TYR A 171 18.36 -3.30 -6.18
CA TYR A 171 17.46 -4.43 -6.06
C TYR A 171 17.47 -4.92 -4.62
N ALA A 172 16.31 -5.32 -4.11
CA ALA A 172 16.19 -6.05 -2.86
C ALA A 172 15.16 -7.18 -2.96
N LYS A 173 15.43 -8.26 -2.22
CA LYS A 173 14.58 -9.43 -2.12
C LYS A 173 14.45 -9.87 -0.67
N MET A 174 13.26 -9.72 -0.13
CA MET A 174 12.91 -10.19 1.22
C MET A 174 12.36 -11.60 1.16
N TRP A 175 13.00 -12.53 1.85
CA TRP A 175 12.65 -13.95 1.82
C TRP A 175 13.13 -14.69 3.07
N TYR A 176 12.94 -16.00 3.11
CA TYR A 176 13.20 -16.80 4.33
C TYR A 176 14.63 -16.68 4.84
N LYS A 177 15.63 -16.52 3.96
CA LYS A 177 17.04 -16.37 4.37
C LYS A 177 17.39 -14.99 4.93
N GLY A 178 16.63 -13.93 4.63
CA GLY A 178 16.98 -12.56 5.01
C GLY A 178 16.54 -11.53 3.98
N VAL A 179 17.35 -10.50 3.79
CA VAL A 179 17.19 -9.52 2.71
C VAL A 179 18.42 -9.54 1.81
N SER A 180 18.24 -10.03 0.59
CA SER A 180 19.29 -9.99 -0.43
C SER A 180 19.22 -8.65 -1.16
N PHE A 181 20.34 -8.04 -1.50
CA PHE A 181 20.36 -6.77 -2.22
C PHE A 181 21.61 -6.61 -3.11
N THR A 182 21.47 -5.82 -4.17
CA THR A 182 22.55 -5.48 -5.10
C THR A 182 22.21 -4.20 -5.87
N SER A 183 23.09 -3.79 -6.79
CA SER A 183 22.88 -2.67 -7.70
C SER A 183 23.33 -3.02 -9.11
N ASP A 184 22.87 -2.29 -10.13
CA ASP A 184 23.30 -2.48 -11.53
C ASP A 184 24.83 -2.35 -11.67
N GLN A 185 25.47 -1.52 -10.86
CA GLN A 185 26.92 -1.30 -10.87
C GLN A 185 27.69 -2.18 -9.88
N CYS A 186 27.03 -3.08 -9.15
CA CYS A 186 27.69 -3.98 -8.21
C CYS A 186 27.82 -5.38 -8.79
N ALA A 187 29.05 -5.91 -8.81
CA ALA A 187 29.30 -7.28 -9.26
C ALA A 187 28.83 -8.34 -8.24
N LEU A 188 28.58 -7.95 -6.99
CA LEU A 188 28.25 -8.86 -5.90
C LEU A 188 26.79 -8.68 -5.46
N VAL A 189 26.20 -9.78 -5.01
CA VAL A 189 24.92 -9.75 -4.30
C VAL A 189 25.22 -9.96 -2.82
N TYR A 190 24.65 -9.09 -1.99
CA TYR A 190 24.78 -9.16 -0.54
C TYR A 190 23.51 -9.73 0.08
N LEU A 191 23.65 -10.35 1.24
CA LEU A 191 22.58 -10.88 2.06
C LEU A 191 22.75 -10.33 3.47
N VAL A 192 21.70 -9.72 4.01
CA VAL A 192 21.58 -9.37 5.42
C VAL A 192 20.69 -10.41 6.10
N ASP A 193 21.29 -11.24 6.94
CA ASP A 193 20.59 -12.24 7.75
C ASP A 193 20.91 -12.09 9.25
N SER A 194 20.54 -13.08 10.07
CA SER A 194 20.83 -13.07 11.51
C SER A 194 22.31 -13.20 11.87
N ALA A 195 23.17 -13.54 10.91
CA ALA A 195 24.63 -13.59 11.10
C ALA A 195 25.32 -12.30 10.64
N GLY A 196 24.57 -11.34 10.09
CA GLY A 196 25.09 -10.08 9.56
C GLY A 196 25.07 -10.02 8.04
N THR A 197 26.03 -9.28 7.48
CA THR A 197 26.11 -9.00 6.03
C THR A 197 27.16 -9.89 5.38
N ARG A 198 26.76 -10.68 4.38
CA ARG A 198 27.66 -11.53 3.59
C ARG A 198 27.32 -11.51 2.11
N THR A 199 28.17 -12.07 1.27
CA THR A 199 27.87 -12.27 -0.16
C THR A 199 26.98 -13.50 -0.37
N THR A 200 26.22 -13.51 -1.46
CA THR A 200 25.33 -14.60 -1.88
C THR A 200 25.25 -14.67 -3.41
N THR A 201 24.65 -15.74 -3.94
CA THR A 201 24.42 -15.97 -5.38
C THR A 201 22.95 -15.83 -5.77
N ASP A 202 22.23 -14.98 -5.04
CA ASP A 202 20.81 -14.78 -5.25
C ASP A 202 20.51 -14.03 -6.56
N THR A 203 19.45 -14.44 -7.24
CA THR A 203 18.95 -13.76 -8.44
C THR A 203 17.72 -12.89 -8.14
N PHE A 204 17.42 -11.95 -9.03
CA PHE A 204 16.27 -11.06 -8.94
C PHE A 204 15.41 -11.24 -10.20
N SER A 205 14.10 -11.16 -10.04
CA SER A 205 13.18 -11.18 -11.18
C SER A 205 13.23 -9.84 -11.90
N ASP A 206 13.01 -9.87 -13.22
CA ASP A 206 12.83 -8.65 -13.98
C ASP A 206 11.47 -8.02 -13.64
N LEU A 207 11.50 -6.80 -13.10
CA LEU A 207 10.31 -6.02 -12.76
C LEU A 207 10.04 -4.90 -13.78
N SER A 208 10.71 -4.90 -14.94
CA SER A 208 10.61 -3.84 -15.97
C SER A 208 9.22 -3.74 -16.62
N SER A 209 8.52 -4.86 -16.75
CA SER A 209 7.18 -4.96 -17.35
C SER A 209 6.05 -4.66 -16.36
N ASP A 210 4.82 -4.52 -16.86
CA ASP A 210 3.64 -4.38 -16.00
C ASP A 210 3.17 -5.75 -15.48
N PHE A 211 3.57 -6.08 -14.25
CA PHE A 211 3.16 -7.29 -13.54
C PHE A 211 1.86 -7.12 -12.72
N THR A 212 1.27 -5.91 -12.69
CA THR A 212 0.08 -5.62 -11.87
C THR A 212 -1.18 -6.31 -12.39
N LEU A 213 -1.25 -6.52 -13.71
CA LEU A 213 -2.31 -7.31 -14.34
C LEU A 213 -2.29 -8.76 -13.87
N GLY A 214 -1.11 -9.37 -13.75
CA GLY A 214 -0.97 -10.74 -13.27
C GLY A 214 -1.40 -10.89 -11.81
N VAL A 215 -1.15 -9.87 -10.99
CA VAL A 215 -1.67 -9.79 -9.62
C VAL A 215 -3.20 -9.63 -9.60
N PHE A 216 -3.74 -8.77 -10.46
CA PHE A 216 -5.18 -8.48 -10.50
C PHE A 216 -5.99 -9.69 -10.96
N TYR A 217 -5.58 -10.33 -12.06
CA TYR A 217 -6.23 -11.53 -12.59
C TYR A 217 -5.78 -12.82 -11.92
N ASN A 218 -4.87 -12.75 -10.93
CA ASN A 218 -4.32 -13.91 -10.23
C ASN A 218 -3.78 -15.00 -11.19
N THR A 219 -3.11 -14.58 -12.27
CA THR A 219 -2.61 -15.49 -13.31
C THR A 219 -1.29 -16.17 -12.92
N PHE A 220 -0.59 -15.66 -11.90
CA PHE A 220 0.69 -16.23 -11.43
C PHE A 220 0.83 -16.25 -9.91
N PRO A 221 1.15 -17.44 -9.31
CA PRO A 221 1.11 -18.78 -9.92
C PRO A 221 -0.30 -19.15 -10.41
N PRO A 222 -0.47 -20.10 -11.34
CA PRO A 222 -1.76 -20.48 -11.90
C PRO A 222 -2.73 -20.83 -10.77
N GLY A 223 -3.66 -19.93 -10.49
CA GLY A 223 -4.71 -20.11 -9.52
C GLY A 223 -6.05 -20.33 -10.20
N ASP A 224 -7.06 -20.63 -9.38
CA ASP A 224 -8.46 -20.78 -9.79
C ASP A 224 -9.12 -19.42 -10.08
N SER A 225 -8.46 -18.58 -10.89
CA SER A 225 -9.03 -17.30 -11.30
C SER A 225 -10.16 -17.55 -12.30
N PRO A 226 -11.34 -16.93 -12.11
CA PRO A 226 -12.41 -16.98 -13.11
C PRO A 226 -12.03 -16.24 -14.41
N TYR A 227 -10.91 -15.52 -14.42
CA TYR A 227 -10.38 -14.77 -15.56
C TYR A 227 -9.19 -15.47 -16.26
N ASN A 228 -8.94 -16.75 -15.97
CA ASN A 228 -7.81 -17.49 -16.55
C ASN A 228 -8.00 -17.67 -18.08
N LEU A 229 -7.04 -17.17 -18.86
CA LEU A 229 -7.10 -17.08 -20.33
C LEU A 229 -6.85 -18.42 -21.04
N ASP A 230 -6.36 -19.44 -20.33
CA ASP A 230 -5.88 -20.70 -20.93
C ASP A 230 -6.87 -21.87 -20.84
N MET A 231 -8.12 -21.66 -20.42
CA MET A 231 -9.13 -22.73 -20.38
C MET A 231 -9.82 -22.92 -21.75
N PRO A 232 -9.63 -24.06 -22.44
CA PRO A 232 -10.28 -24.29 -23.73
C PRO A 232 -11.77 -24.61 -23.52
N GLY A 233 -12.65 -23.85 -24.19
CA GLY A 233 -14.07 -24.20 -24.35
C GLY A 233 -15.09 -23.39 -23.56
N ILE A 234 -14.68 -22.40 -22.75
CA ILE A 234 -15.62 -21.46 -22.10
C ILE A 234 -15.69 -20.17 -22.94
N PRO A 235 -16.89 -19.70 -23.35
CA PRO A 235 -17.04 -18.38 -23.95
C PRO A 235 -16.51 -17.31 -22.98
N HIS A 236 -15.38 -16.74 -23.38
CA HIS A 236 -14.54 -15.77 -22.72
C HIS A 236 -15.36 -14.72 -21.93
N GLY A 237 -15.33 -14.74 -20.60
CA GLY A 237 -15.72 -13.62 -19.71
C GLY A 237 -17.12 -13.01 -19.83
N THR A 238 -17.92 -13.34 -20.86
CA THR A 238 -19.21 -12.69 -21.13
C THR A 238 -20.27 -13.07 -20.11
N HIS A 239 -20.17 -14.28 -19.54
CA HIS A 239 -21.07 -14.73 -18.47
C HIS A 239 -20.87 -13.94 -17.17
N LEU A 240 -19.72 -13.30 -16.98
CA LEU A 240 -19.40 -12.50 -15.80
C LEU A 240 -19.94 -11.07 -15.90
N VAL A 241 -20.32 -10.63 -17.11
CA VAL A 241 -20.80 -9.26 -17.35
C VAL A 241 -22.10 -8.99 -16.63
N ASP A 242 -23.07 -9.90 -16.70
CA ASP A 242 -24.36 -9.74 -16.04
C ASP A 242 -24.21 -9.67 -14.51
N GLU A 243 -23.34 -10.49 -13.94
CA GLU A 243 -23.02 -10.45 -12.51
C GLU A 243 -22.33 -9.14 -12.13
N ALA A 244 -21.35 -8.68 -12.91
CA ALA A 244 -20.66 -7.42 -12.68
C ALA A 244 -21.62 -6.21 -12.79
N VAL A 245 -22.56 -6.25 -13.74
CA VAL A 245 -23.63 -5.27 -13.87
C VAL A 245 -24.55 -5.29 -12.65
N SER A 246 -24.95 -6.47 -12.17
CA SER A 246 -25.78 -6.61 -10.97
C SER A 246 -25.09 -6.02 -9.73
N ILE A 247 -23.81 -6.33 -9.53
CA ILE A 247 -23.00 -5.75 -8.44
C ILE A 247 -22.90 -4.23 -8.56
N LEU A 248 -22.73 -3.71 -9.77
CA LEU A 248 -22.66 -2.28 -10.02
C LEU A 248 -24.00 -1.58 -9.78
N GLN A 249 -25.13 -2.23 -10.09
CA GLN A 249 -26.47 -1.71 -9.78
C GLN A 249 -26.75 -1.68 -8.27
N ALA A 250 -26.17 -2.62 -7.51
CA ALA A 250 -26.23 -2.67 -6.05
C ALA A 250 -25.19 -1.77 -5.35
N ALA A 251 -24.50 -0.90 -6.11
CA ALA A 251 -23.50 0.00 -5.57
C ALA A 251 -24.11 1.09 -4.69
N ASN A 252 -23.42 1.42 -3.60
CA ASN A 252 -23.78 2.57 -2.77
C ASN A 252 -22.82 3.72 -3.03
N PHE A 253 -23.34 4.93 -3.20
CA PHE A 253 -22.58 6.16 -3.33
C PHE A 253 -23.11 7.21 -2.36
N TRP A 254 -22.19 7.97 -1.75
CA TRP A 254 -22.54 9.14 -0.95
C TRP A 254 -21.35 10.10 -0.89
N VAL A 255 -21.65 11.37 -0.62
CA VAL A 255 -20.65 12.43 -0.40
C VAL A 255 -20.70 12.83 1.05
N THR A 256 -19.55 12.92 1.71
CA THR A 256 -19.45 13.40 3.09
C THR A 256 -19.35 14.93 3.16
N GLU A 257 -19.58 15.52 4.33
CA GLU A 257 -19.61 16.98 4.52
C GLU A 257 -18.29 17.68 4.13
N ASP A 258 -17.16 16.98 4.21
CA ASP A 258 -15.84 17.43 3.78
C ASP A 258 -15.62 17.39 2.25
N GLY A 259 -16.65 17.01 1.49
CA GLY A 259 -16.59 16.88 0.03
C GLY A 259 -15.87 15.62 -0.45
N THR A 260 -15.73 14.60 0.41
CA THR A 260 -15.15 13.30 0.01
C THR A 260 -16.22 12.42 -0.63
N ASP A 261 -15.98 12.01 -1.87
CA ASP A 261 -16.81 11.03 -2.57
C ASP A 261 -16.52 9.63 -2.03
N ASN A 262 -17.56 8.84 -1.73
CA ASN A 262 -17.43 7.49 -1.23
C ASN A 262 -18.29 6.51 -2.04
N TRP A 263 -17.73 5.34 -2.34
CA TRP A 263 -18.42 4.23 -2.98
C TRP A 263 -18.23 2.95 -2.17
N ILE A 264 -19.27 2.11 -2.13
CA ILE A 264 -19.17 0.70 -1.75
C ILE A 264 -19.59 -0.13 -2.94
N LEU A 265 -18.65 -0.91 -3.47
CA LEU A 265 -18.80 -1.79 -4.62
C LEU A 265 -18.26 -3.17 -4.24
N ASN A 266 -19.08 -4.22 -4.28
CA ASN A 266 -18.64 -5.59 -3.95
C ASN A 266 -17.88 -5.72 -2.60
N SER A 267 -18.38 -5.06 -1.54
CA SER A 267 -17.71 -4.98 -0.23
C SER A 267 -16.30 -4.32 -0.24
N VAL A 268 -15.96 -3.63 -1.31
CA VAL A 268 -14.79 -2.76 -1.43
C VAL A 268 -15.24 -1.32 -1.24
N ARG A 269 -14.64 -0.63 -0.27
CA ARG A 269 -14.86 0.79 -0.03
C ARG A 269 -13.82 1.59 -0.79
N ILE A 270 -14.28 2.52 -1.61
CA ILE A 270 -13.45 3.49 -2.32
C ILE A 270 -13.83 4.87 -1.76
N SER A 271 -12.84 5.71 -1.48
CA SER A 271 -13.07 7.12 -1.19
C SER A 271 -12.08 8.00 -1.93
N GLN A 272 -12.57 9.14 -2.40
CA GLN A 272 -11.77 10.15 -3.08
C GLN A 272 -12.04 11.52 -2.47
N THR A 273 -11.01 12.15 -1.92
CA THR A 273 -11.07 13.51 -1.40
C THR A 273 -10.99 14.52 -2.55
N SER A 274 -11.37 15.77 -2.30
CA SER A 274 -11.38 16.87 -3.29
C SER A 274 -10.02 17.14 -3.95
N ASP A 275 -8.90 16.89 -3.25
CA ASP A 275 -7.54 16.96 -3.81
C ASP A 275 -7.17 15.75 -4.70
N GLY A 276 -8.08 14.79 -4.84
CA GLY A 276 -7.95 13.58 -5.64
C GLY A 276 -7.25 12.42 -4.94
N LEU A 277 -6.94 12.52 -3.64
CA LEU A 277 -6.40 11.39 -2.90
C LEU A 277 -7.44 10.25 -2.83
N VAL A 278 -7.06 9.09 -3.36
CA VAL A 278 -7.89 7.89 -3.37
C VAL A 278 -7.45 6.91 -2.30
N ARG A 279 -8.41 6.38 -1.54
CA ARG A 279 -8.24 5.27 -0.60
C ARG A 279 -9.18 4.15 -1.00
N VAL A 280 -8.65 2.95 -1.12
CA VAL A 280 -9.43 1.74 -1.39
C VAL A 280 -9.12 0.70 -0.33
N GLY A 281 -10.16 0.12 0.26
CA GLY A 281 -10.02 -0.91 1.28
C GLY A 281 -11.12 -1.94 1.15
N ARG A 282 -10.87 -3.14 1.67
CA ARG A 282 -11.93 -4.14 1.88
C ARG A 282 -12.59 -3.89 3.23
N ASN A 283 -13.78 -4.46 3.44
CA ASN A 283 -14.49 -4.35 4.72
C ASN A 283 -13.65 -4.82 5.94
N SER A 284 -12.58 -5.61 5.72
CA SER A 284 -11.54 -5.81 6.71
C SER A 284 -10.49 -4.68 6.65
N ASN A 285 -10.24 -3.98 7.75
CA ASN A 285 -9.16 -2.99 7.91
C ASN A 285 -7.73 -3.54 7.70
N LYS A 286 -7.60 -4.79 7.25
CA LYS A 286 -6.33 -5.48 6.96
C LYS A 286 -5.74 -5.10 5.61
N PHE A 287 -6.56 -4.64 4.66
CA PHE A 287 -6.12 -4.33 3.31
C PHE A 287 -6.45 -2.88 2.96
N SER A 288 -5.43 -2.11 2.63
CA SER A 288 -5.58 -0.71 2.25
C SER A 288 -4.60 -0.33 1.13
N LEU A 289 -5.17 0.24 0.07
CA LEU A 289 -4.47 0.82 -1.05
C LEU A 289 -4.74 2.33 -1.03
N ARG A 290 -3.72 3.13 -1.30
CA ARG A 290 -3.85 4.59 -1.31
C ARG A 290 -2.98 5.18 -2.40
N THR A 291 -3.48 6.14 -3.15
CA THR A 291 -2.65 6.94 -4.06
C THR A 291 -3.14 8.36 -4.13
N SER A 292 -2.21 9.32 -4.22
CA SER A 292 -2.53 10.74 -4.42
C SER A 292 -1.89 11.24 -5.72
N PRO A 293 -2.66 11.91 -6.59
CA PRO A 293 -2.16 12.51 -7.81
C PRO A 293 -1.44 13.85 -7.55
N THR A 294 -1.59 14.43 -6.35
CA THR A 294 -1.05 15.75 -6.00
C THR A 294 0.40 15.69 -5.54
N ASN A 295 0.75 14.71 -4.70
CA ASN A 295 2.12 14.52 -4.21
C ASN A 295 2.77 13.22 -4.69
N GLY A 296 2.10 12.48 -5.59
CA GLY A 296 2.57 11.19 -6.07
C GLY A 296 2.73 10.16 -4.95
N SER A 297 2.05 10.30 -3.81
CA SER A 297 2.14 9.29 -2.75
C SER A 297 1.36 8.04 -3.14
N ALA A 298 1.90 6.90 -2.74
CA ALA A 298 1.34 5.57 -2.94
C ALA A 298 1.56 4.74 -1.69
N SER A 299 0.58 3.93 -1.30
CA SER A 299 0.79 2.91 -0.27
C SER A 299 -0.03 1.67 -0.52
N VAL A 300 0.58 0.53 -0.21
CA VAL A 300 -0.05 -0.79 -0.19
C VAL A 300 0.18 -1.38 1.19
N SER A 301 -0.90 -1.63 1.92
CA SER A 301 -0.87 -2.24 3.25
C SER A 301 -1.70 -3.52 3.24
N SER A 302 -1.06 -4.62 3.63
CA SER A 302 -1.64 -5.95 3.81
C SER A 302 -0.98 -6.63 5.03
N PRO A 303 -1.52 -7.76 5.52
CA PRO A 303 -0.84 -8.55 6.56
C PRO A 303 0.55 -9.05 6.15
N TYR A 304 0.83 -9.12 4.84
CA TYR A 304 2.07 -9.67 4.30
C TYR A 304 3.10 -8.60 3.96
N MET A 305 2.70 -7.36 3.75
CA MET A 305 3.57 -6.27 3.33
C MET A 305 2.96 -4.91 3.62
N HIS A 306 3.80 -3.97 4.04
CA HIS A 306 3.49 -2.54 4.03
C HIS A 306 4.52 -1.83 3.15
N CYS A 307 4.07 -1.21 2.07
CA CYS A 307 4.92 -0.48 1.13
C CYS A 307 4.40 0.95 0.95
N THR A 308 5.30 1.93 0.89
CA THR A 308 4.99 3.32 0.55
C THR A 308 5.97 3.87 -0.48
N GLY A 309 5.46 4.72 -1.36
CA GLY A 309 6.25 5.53 -2.29
C GLY A 309 5.75 6.97 -2.25
N SER A 310 6.63 7.94 -2.52
CA SER A 310 6.24 9.35 -2.60
C SER A 310 7.12 10.11 -3.57
N LEU A 311 6.52 11.00 -4.35
CA LEU A 311 7.20 12.00 -5.18
C LEU A 311 7.23 13.39 -4.53
N GLY A 312 6.71 13.53 -3.31
CA GLY A 312 6.66 14.80 -2.59
C GLY A 312 8.04 15.30 -2.14
N LEU A 313 8.04 16.25 -1.21
CA LEU A 313 9.26 16.88 -0.66
C LEU A 313 10.32 15.86 -0.22
N THR A 314 9.87 14.76 0.39
CA THR A 314 10.72 13.61 0.72
C THR A 314 10.41 12.46 -0.23
N ARG A 315 11.12 12.44 -1.36
CA ARG A 315 11.08 11.30 -2.27
C ARG A 315 11.55 10.05 -1.51
N HIS A 316 10.76 9.00 -1.53
CA HIS A 316 11.17 7.74 -0.92
C HIS A 316 10.45 6.54 -1.53
N LEU A 317 11.02 5.37 -1.27
CA LEU A 317 10.42 4.07 -1.40
C LEU A 317 10.73 3.29 -0.13
N PHE A 318 9.69 2.87 0.59
CA PHE A 318 9.81 2.12 1.81
C PHE A 318 9.02 0.81 1.69
N VAL A 319 9.62 -0.28 2.15
CA VAL A 319 8.99 -1.59 2.19
C VAL A 319 9.27 -2.24 3.53
N ARG A 320 8.23 -2.77 4.17
CA ARG A 320 8.32 -3.52 5.42
C ARG A 320 7.56 -4.83 5.31
N ARG A 321 8.19 -5.88 5.83
CA ARG A 321 7.58 -7.19 6.02
C ARG A 321 8.11 -7.87 7.28
N GLY A 322 7.29 -7.93 8.32
CA GLY A 322 7.72 -8.35 9.65
C GLY A 322 8.87 -7.47 10.17
N GLU A 323 10.01 -8.10 10.44
CA GLU A 323 11.26 -7.44 10.89
C GLU A 323 12.16 -6.99 9.74
N ARG A 324 11.83 -7.36 8.49
CA ARG A 324 12.59 -6.96 7.31
C ARG A 324 12.11 -5.59 6.82
N ARG A 325 13.06 -4.71 6.48
CA ARG A 325 12.77 -3.37 5.96
C ARG A 325 13.71 -3.02 4.82
N MET A 326 13.24 -2.21 3.90
CA MET A 326 14.02 -1.56 2.85
C MET A 326 13.59 -0.09 2.81
N HIS A 327 14.55 0.82 2.76
CA HIS A 327 14.31 2.24 2.60
C HIS A 327 15.24 2.79 1.51
N TYR A 328 14.67 3.54 0.59
CA TYR A 328 15.39 4.27 -0.44
C TYR A 328 14.86 5.70 -0.48
N ASP A 329 15.74 6.70 -0.42
CA ASP A 329 15.38 8.14 -0.49
C ASP A 329 15.91 8.82 -1.78
N GLY A 330 16.37 8.02 -2.73
CA GLY A 330 17.00 8.49 -3.95
C GLY A 330 18.51 8.73 -3.86
N ALA A 331 19.11 8.65 -2.68
CA ALA A 331 20.55 8.78 -2.48
C ALA A 331 21.13 7.60 -1.69
N THR A 332 20.46 7.22 -0.60
CA THR A 332 20.80 6.06 0.22
C THR A 332 19.82 4.92 -0.01
N PHE A 333 20.35 3.70 -0.05
CA PHE A 333 19.58 2.48 -0.16
C PHE A 333 19.94 1.57 1.01
N ILE A 334 19.02 1.37 1.95
CA ILE A 334 19.29 0.64 3.19
C ILE A 334 18.30 -0.50 3.32
N VAL A 335 18.83 -1.71 3.52
CA VAL A 335 18.06 -2.88 3.93
C VAL A 335 18.36 -3.24 5.38
N ARG A 336 17.36 -3.79 6.04
CA ARG A 336 17.45 -4.22 7.44
C ARG A 336 16.77 -5.57 7.60
N ASN A 337 17.40 -6.45 8.36
CA ASN A 337 16.82 -7.67 8.86
C ASN A 337 17.04 -7.74 10.37
N ALA A 338 15.96 -7.59 11.14
CA ALA A 338 16.01 -7.55 12.61
C ALA A 338 17.00 -6.49 13.14
N GLY A 339 18.12 -6.91 13.75
CA GLY A 339 19.16 -6.02 14.29
C GLY A 339 20.21 -5.57 13.28
N HIS A 340 20.33 -6.24 12.13
CA HIS A 340 21.38 -5.98 11.15
C HIS A 340 20.90 -5.10 10.01
N SER A 341 21.73 -4.15 9.60
CA SER A 341 21.47 -3.29 8.46
C SER A 341 22.70 -3.12 7.59
N ALA A 342 22.46 -3.11 6.28
CA ALA A 342 23.48 -2.79 5.29
C ALA A 342 22.83 -2.15 4.08
N GLY A 343 23.63 -1.54 3.23
CA GLY A 343 23.09 -0.80 2.11
C GLY A 343 24.17 -0.13 1.28
N PHE A 344 23.73 0.68 0.32
CA PHE A 344 24.58 1.57 -0.45
C PHE A 344 24.38 3.00 0.04
N ASP A 345 25.49 3.70 0.27
CA ASP A 345 25.45 5.13 0.55
C ASP A 345 25.40 5.97 -0.73
N GLU A 346 25.42 7.29 -0.57
CA GLU A 346 25.35 8.27 -1.66
C GLU A 346 26.51 8.12 -2.67
N LYS A 347 27.63 7.51 -2.27
CA LYS A 347 28.80 7.25 -3.12
C LYS A 347 28.75 5.85 -3.75
N GLN A 348 27.59 5.19 -3.69
CA GLN A 348 27.37 3.83 -4.16
C GLN A 348 28.25 2.79 -3.45
N GLN A 349 28.78 3.13 -2.26
CA GLN A 349 29.64 2.24 -1.50
C GLN A 349 28.81 1.40 -0.54
N LEU A 350 29.18 0.12 -0.40
CA LEU A 350 28.60 -0.75 0.60
C LEU A 350 28.90 -0.20 2.01
N LYS A 351 27.86 -0.01 2.82
CA LYS A 351 27.96 0.26 4.25
C LYS A 351 27.23 -0.80 5.05
N VAL A 352 27.85 -1.19 6.17
CA VAL A 352 27.26 -2.03 7.22
C VAL A 352 27.12 -1.16 8.46
N TYR A 353 25.97 -1.26 9.14
CA TYR A 353 25.58 -0.41 10.27
C TYR A 353 25.44 -1.19 11.57
#